data_AF-A0AB32ZUF4-F1
#
_entry.id   AF-A0AB32ZUF4-F1
#
_cell.length_a   1.000
_cell.length_b   1.000
_cell.length_c   1.000
_cell.angle_alpha   90.00
_cell.angle_beta   90.00
_cell.angle_gamma   90.00
#
_symmetry.space_group_name_H-M   'P 1'
#
loop_
_entity.id
_entity.type
_entity.pdbx_description
1 polymer ?
#
loop_
_entity_poly.entity_id
_entity_poly.type
_entity_poly.pdbx_seq_one_letter_code
_entity_poly.pdbx_strand_id
1 'polypeptide(L)'
;MILPTKHLSPRRAVISVASEIHPLIKRRSTVSSIWNDLQEQHKVSRRVGEVSYDWFILALDFLYLMGKVDYEEGYIRKVKSL
;
A
#
# COMPACT_ATOMS: atom_id res chain seq x y z
N MET A 1 4.01 12.54 0.45
CA MET A 1 5.42 12.90 0.18
C MET A 1 6.16 11.65 -0.26
N ILE A 2 6.72 11.64 -1.47
CA ILE A 2 7.39 10.45 -2.03
C ILE A 2 8.61 10.08 -1.16
N LEU A 3 9.33 11.09 -0.64
CA LEU A 3 10.38 11.00 0.38
C LEU A 3 10.04 11.87 1.59
N PRO A 4 10.45 11.51 2.82
CA PRO A 4 10.05 12.21 4.04
C PRO A 4 10.51 13.69 4.07
N THR A 5 9.66 14.60 4.60
CA THR A 5 10.07 15.92 5.10
C THR A 5 10.80 15.77 6.43
N LYS A 6 11.49 16.82 6.90
CA LYS A 6 12.32 16.88 8.14
C LYS A 6 11.74 16.22 9.42
N HIS A 7 10.45 15.88 9.47
CA HIS A 7 9.79 15.24 10.61
C HIS A 7 8.98 13.97 10.27
N LEU A 8 8.98 13.50 9.02
CA LEU A 8 8.24 12.29 8.64
C LEU A 8 9.16 11.06 8.84
N SER A 9 8.73 10.10 9.66
CA SER A 9 9.42 8.81 9.77
C SER A 9 9.58 8.20 8.37
N PRO A 10 10.76 7.66 7.99
CA PRO A 10 10.97 7.02 6.70
C PRO A 10 9.95 5.91 6.41
N ARG A 11 9.46 5.23 7.45
CA ARG A 11 8.40 4.19 7.34
C ARG A 11 7.06 4.73 6.86
N ARG A 12 6.82 6.04 7.03
CA ARG A 12 5.64 6.74 6.52
C ARG A 12 5.86 7.34 5.14
N ALA A 13 7.01 7.15 4.49
CA ALA A 13 7.14 7.56 3.09
C ALA A 13 6.17 6.75 2.21
N VAL A 14 5.59 7.37 1.17
CA VAL A 14 4.62 6.70 0.28
C VAL A 14 5.24 5.45 -0.34
N ILE A 15 6.51 5.51 -0.76
CA ILE A 15 7.22 4.37 -1.34
C ILE A 15 7.41 3.22 -0.34
N SER A 16 7.66 3.52 0.94
CA SER A 16 7.79 2.51 1.98
C SER A 16 6.45 1.81 2.23
N VAL A 17 5.37 2.58 2.35
CA VAL A 17 4.02 2.00 2.52
C VAL A 17 3.60 1.22 1.27
N ALA A 18 3.90 1.71 0.07
CA ALA A 18 3.66 0.98 -1.17
C ALA A 18 4.43 -0.35 -1.23
N SER A 19 5.66 -0.40 -0.71
CA SER A 19 6.45 -1.64 -0.62
C SER A 19 5.85 -2.66 0.36
N GLU A 20 5.18 -2.21 1.42
CA GLU A 20 4.43 -3.08 2.34
C GLU A 20 3.12 -3.58 1.71
N ILE A 21 2.43 -2.73 0.95
CA ILE A 21 1.18 -3.05 0.27
C ILE A 21 1.39 -4.03 -0.89
N HIS A 22 2.41 -3.83 -1.72
CA HIS A 22 2.55 -4.57 -2.98
C HIS A 22 2.58 -6.10 -2.80
N PRO A 23 3.30 -6.69 -1.81
CA PRO A 23 3.25 -8.13 -1.54
C PRO A 23 1.85 -8.65 -1.17
N LEU A 24 1.02 -7.84 -0.52
CA LEU A 24 -0.33 -8.23 -0.07
C LEU A 24 -1.32 -8.41 -1.22
N ILE A 25 -1.03 -7.83 -2.39
CA ILE A 25 -1.89 -7.95 -3.57
C ILE A 25 -1.76 -9.36 -4.16
N LYS A 26 -2.86 -10.11 -4.06
CA LYS A 26 -3.02 -11.47 -4.57
C LYS A 26 -3.68 -11.42 -5.95
N ARG A 27 -4.14 -12.57 -6.46
CA ARG A 27 -4.74 -12.68 -7.81
C ARG A 27 -6.02 -11.85 -7.98
N ARG A 28 -6.84 -11.71 -6.93
CA ARG A 28 -8.02 -10.83 -6.85
C ARG A 28 -8.10 -10.28 -5.43
N SER A 29 -7.77 -9.01 -5.26
CA SER A 29 -7.82 -8.34 -3.96
C SER A 29 -8.66 -7.09 -4.06
N THR A 30 -9.66 -6.91 -3.20
CA THR A 30 -10.37 -5.63 -3.07
C THR A 30 -9.51 -4.65 -2.26
N VAL A 31 -9.77 -3.35 -2.41
CA VAL A 31 -9.11 -2.30 -1.60
C VAL A 31 -9.25 -2.59 -0.10
N SER A 32 -10.45 -2.99 0.34
CA SER A 32 -10.74 -3.34 1.73
C SER A 32 -9.99 -4.59 2.20
N SER A 33 -9.83 -5.62 1.36
CA SER A 33 -9.06 -6.81 1.72
C SER A 33 -7.58 -6.50 1.94
N ILE A 34 -6.99 -5.65 1.10
CA ILE A 34 -5.58 -5.24 1.22
C ILE A 34 -5.38 -4.39 2.47
N TRP A 35 -6.31 -3.47 2.76
CA TRP A 35 -6.27 -2.66 3.97
C TRP A 35 -6.31 -3.52 5.23
N ASN A 36 -7.19 -4.51 5.27
CA ASN A 36 -7.29 -5.43 6.41
C ASN A 36 -5.99 -6.25 6.59
N ASP A 37 -5.44 -6.80 5.49
CA ASP A 37 -4.17 -7.54 5.53
C ASP A 37 -3.01 -6.65 6.05
N LEU A 38 -2.97 -5.36 5.65
CA LEU A 38 -1.96 -4.39 6.12
C LEU A 38 -2.13 -4.09 7.62
N GLN A 39 -3.36 -3.86 8.08
CA GLN A 39 -3.64 -3.60 9.49
C GLN A 39 -3.28 -4.80 10.38
N GLU A 40 -3.51 -6.03 9.92
CA GLU A 40 -3.09 -7.22 10.64
C GLU A 40 -1.56 -7.35 10.70
N GLN A 41 -0.84 -7.08 9.60
CA GLN A 41 0.63 -7.02 9.64
C GLN A 41 1.16 -5.95 10.61
N HIS A 42 0.50 -4.80 10.69
CA HIS A 42 0.87 -3.72 11.60
C HIS A 42 0.55 -4.07 13.06
N LYS A 43 -0.54 -4.77 13.35
CA LYS A 43 -0.82 -5.32 14.69
C LYS A 43 0.28 -6.25 15.15
N VAL A 44 0.64 -7.24 14.33
CA VAL A 44 1.71 -8.21 14.65
C VAL A 44 3.04 -7.51 14.92
N SER A 45 3.33 -6.46 14.15
CA SER A 45 4.58 -5.70 14.26
C SER A 45 4.55 -4.59 15.33
N ARG A 46 3.46 -4.42 16.09
CA ARG A 46 3.23 -3.31 17.03
C ARG A 46 3.32 -1.91 16.40
N ARG A 47 2.87 -1.79 15.15
CA ARG A 47 2.86 -0.56 14.33
C ARG A 47 1.44 -0.03 14.06
N VAL A 48 0.48 -0.39 14.92
CA VAL A 48 -0.93 0.02 14.75
C VAL A 48 -1.04 1.54 14.70
N GLY A 49 -1.77 2.05 13.72
CA GLY A 49 -1.97 3.50 13.52
C GLY A 49 -0.79 4.23 12.88
N GLU A 50 0.29 3.55 12.48
CA GLU A 50 1.40 4.20 11.78
C GLU A 50 1.03 4.71 10.38
N VAL A 51 0.08 4.05 9.72
CA VAL A 51 -0.44 4.38 8.39
C VAL A 51 -1.94 4.67 8.49
N SER A 52 -2.35 5.87 8.07
CA SER A 52 -3.77 6.22 7.94
C SER A 52 -4.36 5.65 6.65
N TYR A 53 -5.69 5.59 6.57
CA TYR A 53 -6.38 5.10 5.38
C TYR A 53 -6.07 5.95 4.14
N ASP A 54 -6.06 7.27 4.26
CA ASP A 54 -5.71 8.18 3.16
C ASP A 54 -4.30 7.94 2.62
N TRP A 55 -3.36 7.63 3.52
CA TRP A 55 -1.98 7.34 3.13
C TRP A 55 -1.83 5.98 2.44
N PHE A 56 -2.66 5.02 2.83
CA PHE A 56 -2.78 3.75 2.15
C PHE A 56 -3.36 3.91 0.74
N ILE A 57 -4.40 4.72 0.56
CA ILE A 57 -4.95 5.02 -0.77
C ILE A 57 -3.89 5.71 -1.63
N LEU A 58 -3.19 6.71 -1.11
CA LEU A 58 -2.12 7.39 -1.84
C LEU A 58 -0.99 6.44 -2.26
N ALA A 59 -0.68 5.42 -1.46
CA ALA A 59 0.31 4.39 -1.79
C ALA A 59 -0.20 3.40 -2.85
N LEU A 60 -1.49 3.07 -2.87
CA LEU A 60 -2.12 2.32 -3.97
C LEU A 60 -2.12 3.12 -5.27
N ASP A 61 -2.47 4.41 -5.22
CA ASP A 61 -2.42 5.31 -6.37
C ASP A 61 -0.99 5.41 -6.92
N PHE A 62 0.00 5.51 -6.04
CA PHE A 62 1.41 5.47 -6.42
C PHE A 62 1.77 4.17 -7.16
N LEU A 63 1.36 3.00 -6.65
CA LEU A 63 1.59 1.72 -7.34
C LEU A 63 0.92 1.66 -8.72
N TYR A 64 -0.28 2.25 -8.85
CA TYR A 64 -1.03 2.32 -10.10
C TYR A 64 -0.31 3.21 -11.11
N LEU A 65 0.08 4.43 -10.70
CA LEU A 65 0.84 5.38 -11.53
C LEU A 65 2.20 4.81 -11.98
N MET A 66 2.82 3.96 -11.16
CA MET A 66 4.06 3.24 -11.50
C MET A 66 3.85 2.01 -12.40
N GLY A 67 2.61 1.73 -12.82
CA GLY A 67 2.26 0.58 -13.64
C GLY A 67 2.51 -0.77 -12.95
N LYS A 68 2.51 -0.80 -11.61
CA LYS A 68 2.74 -2.04 -10.83
C LYS A 68 1.46 -2.77 -10.47
N VAL A 69 0.34 -2.06 -10.46
CA VAL A 69 -0.98 -2.61 -10.19
C VAL A 69 -1.99 -2.03 -11.17
N ASP A 70 -3.09 -2.74 -11.34
CA ASP A 70 -4.22 -2.33 -12.16
C ASP A 70 -5.52 -2.55 -11.38
N TYR A 71 -6.56 -1.78 -11.74
CA TYR A 71 -7.88 -1.82 -11.10
C TYR A 71 -8.96 -2.12 -12.14
N GLU A 72 -9.59 -3.29 -12.00
CA GLU A 72 -10.63 -3.76 -12.91
C GLU A 72 -11.75 -4.42 -12.09
N GLU A 73 -13.00 -4.02 -12.35
CA GLU A 73 -14.21 -4.60 -11.72
C GLU A 73 -14.16 -4.68 -10.18
N GLY A 74 -13.60 -3.67 -9.51
CA GLY A 74 -13.51 -3.66 -8.04
C GLY A 74 -12.31 -4.43 -7.46
N TYR A 75 -11.47 -5.01 -8.31
CA TYR A 75 -10.30 -5.77 -7.91
C TYR A 75 -9.01 -5.07 -8.31
N ILE A 76 -8.06 -5.06 -7.38
CA ILE A 76 -6.66 -4.69 -7.59
C ILE A 76 -5.88 -5.97 -7.92
N ARG A 77 -5.07 -5.90 -8.99
CA ARG A 77 -4.18 -6.98 -9.43
C ARG A 77 -2.77 -6.46 -9.71
N LYS A 78 -1.76 -7.33 -9.57
CA LYS A 78 -0.39 -7.01 -10.00
C LYS A 78 -0.28 -7.03 -11.51
N VAL A 79 0.43 -6.06 -12.07
CA VAL A 79 0.85 -6.07 -13.48
C VAL A 79 2.11 -6.93 -13.58
N LYS A 80 2.12 -7.93 -14.47
CA LYS A 80 3.33 -8.72 -14.74
C LYS A 80 4.34 -7.80 -15.43
N SER A 81 5.53 -7.67 -14.85
CA SER A 81 6.66 -7.08 -15.58
C SER A 81 7.13 -8.10 -16.61
N LEU A 82 7.22 -7.68 -17.87
CA LEU A 82 7.69 -8.48 -19.01
C LEU A 82 9.15 -8.91 -18.83
#